data_AF-W7IE36-F1
#
_entry.id   AF-W7IE36-F1
#
_cell.length_a   1.000
_cell.length_b   1.000
_cell.length_c   1.000
_cell.angle_alpha   90.00
_cell.angle_beta   90.00
_cell.angle_gamma   90.00
#
_symmetry.space_group_name_H-M   'P 1'
#
loop_
_entity.id
_entity.type
_entity.pdbx_description
1 polymer ?
#
loop_
_entity_poly.entity_id
_entity_poly.type
_entity_poly.pdbx_seq_one_letter_code
_entity_poly.pdbx_strand_id
1 'polypeptide(L)'
;MSSCRRLLGFAFGVVLLALGLAPATASAAPAGISGVWACSVPAGSTYTGVRLSSNCGGFSYEYNVTAPSNGLWACTVPSGWSYTGARQGSNCNTSSLSWEYNLSTPSTGTWMCTVLSGHTYYGVRQGTNCGSGLTYEYKIVIPVNGVWACYPPTGWSYTATRQGSNCGSGFTYEYLLFKP
;
A
#
# COMPACT_ATOMS: atom_id res chain seq x y z
N MET A 1 74.55 -1.23 -30.03
CA MET A 1 73.20 -1.43 -30.58
C MET A 1 72.21 -0.86 -29.59
N SER A 2 71.48 0.16 -30.03
CA SER A 2 70.94 1.25 -29.23
C SER A 2 69.69 0.89 -28.42
N SER A 3 69.67 1.28 -27.14
CA SER A 3 68.46 1.37 -26.31
C SER A 3 67.66 2.62 -26.69
N CYS A 4 66.38 2.45 -26.99
CA CYS A 4 65.46 3.56 -27.20
C CYS A 4 64.37 3.62 -26.11
N ARG A 5 64.17 4.84 -25.65
CA ARG A 5 63.50 5.36 -24.45
C ARG A 5 61.99 5.06 -24.38
N ARG A 6 61.51 4.83 -23.16
CA ARG A 6 60.10 4.81 -22.74
C ARG A 6 59.41 6.15 -23.03
N LEU A 7 58.19 6.11 -23.56
CA LEU A 7 57.24 7.23 -23.60
C LEU A 7 55.90 6.77 -23.02
N LEU A 8 55.45 7.50 -22.00
CA LEU A 8 54.12 7.44 -21.41
C LEU A 8 53.06 7.95 -22.40
N GLY A 9 51.89 7.31 -22.41
CA GLY A 9 50.69 7.80 -23.09
C GLY A 9 49.46 7.60 -22.19
N PHE A 10 48.94 8.70 -21.68
CA PHE A 10 47.75 8.82 -20.82
C PHE A 10 46.50 8.26 -21.50
N ALA A 11 45.80 7.32 -20.87
CA ALA A 11 44.43 6.96 -21.21
C ALA A 11 43.47 7.60 -20.19
N PHE A 12 42.72 8.62 -20.64
CA PHE A 12 41.60 9.19 -19.90
C PHE A 12 40.43 8.20 -19.92
N GLY A 13 40.27 7.43 -18.83
CA GLY A 13 39.07 6.63 -18.60
C GLY A 13 37.97 7.51 -17.99
N VAL A 14 36.92 7.78 -18.78
CA VAL A 14 35.68 8.39 -18.28
C VAL A 14 34.97 7.34 -17.42
N VAL A 15 35.04 7.50 -16.10
CA VAL A 15 34.25 6.70 -15.14
C VAL A 15 32.84 7.28 -15.10
N LEU A 16 31.92 6.66 -15.84
CA LEU A 16 30.48 6.87 -15.68
C LEU A 16 30.05 6.30 -14.32
N LEU A 17 29.92 7.15 -13.30
CA LEU A 17 29.20 6.80 -12.07
C LEU A 17 27.71 6.68 -12.40
N ALA A 18 27.26 5.47 -12.72
CA ALA A 18 25.86 5.11 -12.68
C ALA A 18 25.41 5.11 -11.20
N LEU A 19 24.73 6.17 -10.79
CA LEU A 19 23.94 6.18 -9.55
C LEU A 19 22.76 5.23 -9.74
N GLY A 20 23.01 3.95 -9.49
CA GLY A 20 21.96 2.95 -9.35
C GLY A 20 21.09 3.32 -8.14
N LEU A 21 19.94 3.92 -8.41
CA LEU A 21 18.82 3.96 -7.48
C LEU A 21 18.37 2.51 -7.27
N ALA A 22 18.95 1.83 -6.27
CA ALA A 22 18.45 0.55 -5.83
C ALA A 22 16.99 0.75 -5.36
N PRO A 23 16.04 -0.08 -5.82
CA PRO A 23 14.70 -0.06 -5.25
C PRO A 23 14.83 -0.33 -3.75
N ALA A 24 14.30 0.58 -2.92
CA ALA A 24 14.20 0.36 -1.49
C ALA A 24 13.38 -0.92 -1.28
N THR A 25 14.04 -2.02 -0.95
CA THR A 25 13.37 -3.21 -0.44
C THR A 25 12.73 -2.79 0.86
N ALA A 26 11.40 -2.68 0.86
CA ALA A 26 10.64 -2.47 2.07
C ALA A 26 11.01 -3.57 3.06
N SER A 27 11.75 -3.21 4.11
CA SER A 27 11.97 -4.10 5.24
C SER A 27 10.58 -4.42 5.79
N ALA A 28 10.19 -5.70 5.73
CA ALA A 28 8.99 -6.15 6.40
C ALA A 28 9.06 -5.75 7.87
N ALA A 29 7.91 -5.37 8.45
CA ALA A 29 7.79 -5.17 9.90
C ALA A 29 8.39 -6.36 10.64
N PRO A 30 9.00 -6.14 11.82
CA PRO A 30 9.26 -7.24 12.73
C PRO A 30 7.93 -7.96 12.96
N ALA A 31 7.83 -9.19 12.47
CA ALA A 31 6.67 -10.03 12.70
C ALA A 31 6.51 -10.22 14.22
N GLY A 32 5.33 -9.90 14.75
CA GLY A 32 4.95 -10.28 16.11
C GLY A 32 4.98 -9.20 17.20
N ILE A 33 5.25 -7.92 16.90
CA ILE A 33 5.06 -6.86 17.90
C ILE A 33 3.58 -6.47 17.96
N SER A 34 2.91 -6.82 19.07
CA SER A 34 1.53 -6.45 19.33
C SER A 34 1.34 -5.96 20.75
N GLY A 35 0.63 -4.84 20.93
CA GLY A 35 0.29 -4.29 22.25
C GLY A 35 1.45 -3.63 22.99
N VAL A 36 2.46 -3.13 22.27
CA VAL A 36 3.63 -2.47 22.87
C VAL A 36 3.55 -0.97 22.63
N TRP A 37 3.73 -0.18 23.69
CA TRP A 37 3.88 1.27 23.56
C TRP A 37 5.29 1.62 23.11
N ALA A 38 5.41 2.34 22.00
CA ALA A 38 6.70 2.71 21.40
C ALA A 38 6.70 4.16 20.93
N CYS A 39 7.89 4.75 20.83
CA CYS A 39 8.09 6.14 20.38
C CYS A 39 7.98 6.33 18.87
N SER A 40 8.01 5.23 18.12
CA SER A 40 7.87 5.21 16.67
C SER A 40 7.13 3.94 16.23
N VAL A 41 6.49 4.02 15.07
CA VAL A 41 5.77 2.89 14.47
C VAL A 41 6.68 2.27 13.41
N PRO A 42 7.14 1.02 13.57
CA PRO A 42 7.96 0.34 12.57
C PRO A 42 7.25 0.21 11.21
N ALA A 43 8.03 0.21 10.13
CA ALA A 43 7.49 -0.01 8.79
C ALA A 43 6.76 -1.36 8.72
N GLY A 44 5.54 -1.39 8.18
CA GLY A 44 4.71 -2.61 8.10
C GLY A 44 3.88 -2.90 9.35
N SER A 45 4.09 -2.18 10.45
CA SER A 45 3.21 -2.19 11.62
C SER A 45 2.14 -1.11 11.50
N THR A 46 1.15 -1.18 12.38
CA THR A 46 0.21 -0.08 12.61
C THR A 46 0.18 0.27 14.09
N TYR A 47 -0.68 1.19 14.49
CA TYR A 47 -0.97 1.49 15.88
C TYR A 47 -2.46 1.69 16.11
N THR A 48 -2.90 1.42 17.33
CA THR A 48 -4.32 1.47 17.73
C THR A 48 -4.60 2.54 18.79
N GLY A 49 -3.58 3.23 19.25
CA GLY A 49 -3.70 4.24 20.30
C GLY A 49 -2.51 5.19 20.33
N VAL A 50 -2.75 6.43 20.73
CA VAL A 50 -1.73 7.46 20.95
C VAL A 50 -1.89 8.04 22.34
N ARG A 51 -0.77 8.27 23.04
CA ARG A 51 -0.76 8.98 24.33
C ARG A 51 0.44 9.91 24.42
N LEU A 52 0.36 10.91 25.29
CA LEU A 52 1.53 11.68 25.70
C LEU A 52 2.27 10.93 26.80
N SER A 53 3.59 10.86 26.69
CA SER A 53 4.46 10.17 27.64
C SER A 53 5.82 10.84 27.75
N SER A 54 6.47 10.69 28.89
CA SER A 54 7.85 11.11 29.10
C SER A 54 8.89 10.07 28.62
N ASN A 55 8.51 8.81 28.34
CA ASN A 55 9.50 7.77 28.01
C ASN A 55 10.17 7.99 26.64
N CYS A 56 9.53 8.74 25.74
CA CYS A 56 10.06 9.08 24.42
C CYS A 56 10.85 10.39 24.39
N GLY A 57 11.19 10.91 25.57
CA GLY A 57 11.81 12.22 25.73
C GLY A 57 10.77 13.33 25.74
N GLY A 58 10.52 13.92 26.92
CA GLY A 58 9.74 15.14 27.13
C GLY A 58 8.36 15.19 26.46
N PHE A 59 7.29 14.82 27.19
CA PHE A 59 5.88 14.88 26.76
C PHE A 59 5.65 14.63 25.25
N SER A 60 6.32 13.59 24.74
CA SER A 60 6.24 13.18 23.34
C SER A 60 5.15 12.13 23.15
N TYR A 61 4.76 11.91 21.90
CA TYR A 61 3.79 10.87 21.58
C TYR A 61 4.40 9.47 21.72
N GLU A 62 3.64 8.60 22.36
CA GLU A 62 3.79 7.15 22.33
C GLU A 62 2.63 6.52 21.56
N TYR A 63 2.93 5.46 20.84
CA TYR A 63 1.99 4.73 19.99
C TYR A 63 1.84 3.30 20.50
N ASN A 64 0.59 2.83 20.62
CA ASN A 64 0.31 1.42 20.89
C ASN A 64 0.50 0.62 19.61
N VAL A 65 1.72 0.19 19.34
CA VAL A 65 2.12 -0.50 18.11
C VAL A 65 1.55 -1.91 18.11
N THR A 66 0.94 -2.27 16.98
CA THR A 66 0.28 -3.56 16.78
C THR A 66 0.54 -4.10 15.38
N ALA A 67 0.69 -5.42 15.28
CA ALA A 67 0.74 -6.11 14.00
C ALA A 67 -0.64 -5.98 13.30
N PRO A 68 -0.68 -5.61 12.02
CA PRO A 68 -1.96 -5.46 11.34
C PRO A 68 -2.66 -6.82 11.21
N SER A 69 -3.98 -6.82 11.39
CA SER A 69 -4.83 -8.01 11.29
C SER A 69 -6.20 -7.65 10.70
N ASN A 70 -6.84 -8.60 10.04
CA ASN A 70 -8.19 -8.41 9.52
C ASN A 70 -9.17 -8.04 10.65
N GLY A 71 -9.99 -7.01 10.43
CA GLY A 71 -10.96 -6.51 11.39
C GLY A 71 -10.39 -5.58 12.47
N LEU A 72 -9.08 -5.33 12.48
CA LEU A 72 -8.45 -4.39 13.42
C LEU A 72 -8.83 -2.95 13.05
N TRP A 73 -9.37 -2.19 14.00
CA TRP A 73 -9.47 -0.74 13.87
C TRP A 73 -8.13 -0.11 14.22
N ALA A 74 -7.47 0.48 13.23
CA ALA A 74 -6.14 1.03 13.37
C ALA A 74 -6.06 2.47 12.87
N CYS A 75 -5.07 3.20 13.36
CA CYS A 75 -4.90 4.62 13.07
C CYS A 75 -4.18 4.89 11.74
N THR A 76 -3.54 3.86 11.19
CA THR A 76 -2.89 3.91 9.87
C THR A 76 -3.10 2.60 9.14
N VAL A 77 -3.14 2.68 7.82
CA VAL A 77 -3.21 1.52 6.92
C VAL A 77 -1.79 1.22 6.45
N PRO A 78 -1.16 0.12 6.91
CA PRO A 78 0.19 -0.22 6.49
C PRO A 78 0.26 -0.67 5.02
N SER A 79 1.46 -0.64 4.44
CA SER A 79 1.68 -1.14 3.07
C SER A 79 1.24 -2.61 2.94
N GLY A 80 0.61 -2.96 1.83
CA GLY A 80 0.04 -4.29 1.60
C GLY A 80 -1.31 -4.54 2.26
N TRP A 81 -1.84 -3.56 3.00
CA TRP A 81 -3.18 -3.60 3.59
C TRP A 81 -4.11 -2.60 2.93
N SER A 82 -5.39 -2.93 2.91
CA SER A 82 -6.47 -2.00 2.61
C SER A 82 -7.42 -1.96 3.81
N TYR A 83 -8.57 -1.34 3.65
CA TYR A 83 -9.57 -1.22 4.69
C TYR A 83 -10.97 -1.34 4.10
N THR A 84 -11.89 -1.80 4.93
CA THR A 84 -13.31 -1.98 4.60
C THR A 84 -14.20 -0.94 5.26
N GLY A 85 -13.66 -0.19 6.22
CA GLY A 85 -14.38 0.82 6.97
C GLY A 85 -13.45 1.92 7.48
N ALA A 86 -13.95 3.14 7.58
CA ALA A 86 -13.30 4.29 8.17
C ALA A 86 -14.30 5.00 9.09
N ARG A 87 -13.85 5.40 10.27
CA ARG A 87 -14.66 6.14 11.24
C ARG A 87 -13.83 7.19 11.95
N GLN A 88 -14.48 8.21 12.49
CA GLN A 88 -13.83 9.13 13.43
C GLN A 88 -13.85 8.55 14.84
N GLY A 89 -12.72 8.59 15.52
CA GLY A 89 -12.57 8.18 16.91
C GLY A 89 -11.42 8.94 17.59
N SER A 90 -11.28 8.74 18.90
CA SER A 90 -10.31 9.44 19.73
C SER A 90 -9.04 8.62 20.02
N ASN A 91 -8.92 7.41 19.49
CA ASN A 91 -7.76 6.57 19.80
C ASN A 91 -6.47 7.08 19.12
N CYS A 92 -6.61 7.67 17.93
CA CYS A 92 -5.48 8.00 17.07
C CYS A 92 -4.91 9.41 17.26
N ASN A 93 -5.51 10.20 18.15
CA ASN A 93 -5.08 11.55 18.46
C ASN A 93 -5.54 11.92 19.88
N THR A 94 -4.68 12.55 20.67
CA THR A 94 -4.96 12.89 22.07
C THR A 94 -5.82 14.13 22.27
N SER A 95 -6.03 14.93 21.22
CA SER A 95 -6.59 16.28 21.30
C SER A 95 -7.80 16.50 20.40
N SER A 96 -8.04 15.62 19.42
CA SER A 96 -9.19 15.70 18.54
C SER A 96 -9.64 14.33 18.05
N LEU A 97 -10.80 14.27 17.42
CA LEU A 97 -11.16 13.10 16.63
C LEU A 97 -10.21 12.96 15.44
N SER A 98 -9.88 11.72 15.10
CA SER A 98 -9.06 11.35 13.96
C SER A 98 -9.62 10.09 13.30
N TRP A 99 -9.16 9.79 12.10
CA TRP A 99 -9.62 8.62 11.37
C TRP A 99 -9.03 7.33 11.94
N GLU A 100 -9.92 6.34 12.09
CA GLU A 100 -9.62 4.95 12.36
C GLU A 100 -10.08 4.13 11.15
N TYR A 101 -9.32 3.10 10.78
CA TYR A 101 -9.54 2.27 9.60
C TYR A 101 -9.69 0.80 10.00
N ASN A 102 -10.75 0.14 9.55
CA ASN A 102 -10.94 -1.31 9.72
C ASN A 102 -10.08 -2.05 8.70
N LEU A 103 -8.94 -2.55 9.15
CA LEU A 103 -7.95 -3.18 8.29
C LEU A 103 -8.44 -4.49 7.71
N SER A 104 -8.11 -4.72 6.45
CA SER A 104 -8.39 -5.97 5.78
C SER A 104 -7.38 -6.25 4.67
N THR A 105 -7.05 -7.52 4.49
CA THR A 105 -6.28 -8.01 3.35
C THR A 105 -7.18 -8.10 2.12
N PRO A 106 -6.70 -7.72 0.93
CA PRO A 106 -7.46 -7.89 -0.30
C PRO A 106 -7.88 -9.34 -0.51
N SER A 107 -9.15 -9.52 -0.83
CA SER A 107 -9.74 -10.82 -1.12
C SER A 107 -10.81 -10.67 -2.18
N THR A 108 -10.90 -11.65 -3.08
CA THR A 108 -11.91 -11.64 -4.14
C THR A 108 -13.32 -11.61 -3.56
N GLY A 109 -14.15 -10.67 -4.03
CA GLY A 109 -15.54 -10.49 -3.62
C GLY A 109 -15.75 -9.48 -2.49
N THR A 110 -14.68 -9.06 -1.81
CA THR A 110 -14.75 -8.10 -0.71
C THR A 110 -14.84 -6.67 -1.23
N TRP A 111 -15.75 -5.88 -0.67
CA TRP A 111 -15.81 -4.44 -0.91
C TRP A 111 -14.76 -3.75 -0.04
N MET A 112 -13.86 -3.01 -0.68
CA MET A 112 -12.78 -2.30 -0.03
C MET A 112 -12.75 -0.84 -0.46
N CYS A 113 -12.12 -0.02 0.37
CA CYS A 113 -12.01 1.41 0.16
C CYS A 113 -10.85 1.80 -0.75
N THR A 114 -9.87 0.92 -0.90
CA THR A 114 -8.74 1.11 -1.81
C THR A 114 -8.41 -0.19 -2.52
N VAL A 115 -7.91 -0.06 -3.75
CA VAL A 115 -7.44 -1.18 -4.58
C VAL A 115 -5.92 -1.18 -4.51
N LEU A 116 -5.33 -2.27 -4.04
CA LEU A 116 -3.88 -2.38 -3.92
C LEU A 116 -3.20 -2.65 -5.26
N SER A 117 -1.93 -2.30 -5.34
CA SER A 117 -1.08 -2.68 -6.47
C SER A 117 -1.11 -4.20 -6.68
N GLY A 118 -1.08 -4.63 -7.94
CA GLY A 118 -1.21 -6.03 -8.33
C GLY A 118 -2.62 -6.63 -8.17
N HIS A 119 -3.59 -5.88 -7.63
CA HIS A 119 -4.99 -6.27 -7.55
C HIS A 119 -5.84 -5.45 -8.51
N THR A 120 -7.06 -5.89 -8.76
CA THR A 120 -8.06 -5.14 -9.53
C THR A 120 -9.44 -5.33 -8.89
N TYR A 121 -10.47 -4.74 -9.50
CA TYR A 121 -11.85 -4.84 -9.04
C TYR A 121 -12.77 -5.19 -10.20
N TYR A 122 -13.95 -5.68 -9.87
CA TYR A 122 -15.02 -6.00 -10.82
C TYR A 122 -16.36 -5.39 -10.40
N GLY A 123 -16.31 -4.38 -9.54
CA GLY A 123 -17.48 -3.68 -9.03
C GLY A 123 -17.08 -2.34 -8.43
N VAL A 124 -17.84 -1.29 -8.70
CA VAL A 124 -17.73 0.03 -8.06
C VAL A 124 -19.10 0.42 -7.55
N ARG A 125 -19.16 0.90 -6.31
CA ARG A 125 -20.38 1.51 -5.76
C ARG A 125 -20.03 2.73 -4.92
N GLN A 126 -21.03 3.56 -4.68
CA GLN A 126 -20.93 4.57 -3.64
C GLN A 126 -21.48 4.02 -2.32
N GLY A 127 -20.78 4.29 -1.24
CA GLY A 127 -21.20 3.92 0.10
C GLY A 127 -20.56 4.81 1.16
N THR A 128 -20.95 4.62 2.40
CA THR A 128 -20.52 5.44 3.53
C THR A 128 -19.45 4.76 4.38
N ASN A 129 -18.92 3.61 3.93
CA ASN A 129 -17.96 2.87 4.75
C ASN A 129 -16.56 3.50 4.71
N CYS A 130 -16.16 4.15 3.62
CA CYS A 130 -14.76 4.51 3.39
C CYS A 130 -14.35 5.91 3.84
N GLY A 131 -15.24 6.64 4.51
CA GLY A 131 -14.96 7.96 5.05
C GLY A 131 -16.23 8.74 5.36
N SER A 132 -16.13 10.06 5.35
CA SER A 132 -17.28 10.94 5.52
C SER A 132 -18.05 11.08 4.20
N GLY A 133 -19.36 10.85 4.26
CA GLY A 133 -20.25 10.99 3.09
C GLY A 133 -20.18 9.80 2.13
N LEU A 134 -20.62 10.03 0.89
CA LEU A 134 -20.60 9.01 -0.16
C LEU A 134 -19.20 8.95 -0.79
N THR A 135 -18.59 7.77 -0.67
CA THR A 135 -17.25 7.46 -1.14
C THR A 135 -17.29 6.23 -2.03
N TYR A 136 -16.30 6.06 -2.91
CA TYR A 136 -16.23 4.88 -3.75
C TYR A 136 -15.74 3.67 -2.96
N GLU A 137 -16.43 2.56 -3.16
CA GLU A 137 -16.04 1.23 -2.70
C GLU A 137 -15.82 0.35 -3.92
N TYR A 138 -14.82 -0.53 -3.83
CA TYR A 138 -14.37 -1.38 -4.93
C TYR A 138 -14.52 -2.85 -4.55
N LYS A 139 -15.22 -3.62 -5.38
CA LYS A 139 -15.35 -5.07 -5.18
C LYS A 139 -14.12 -5.76 -5.75
N ILE A 140 -13.23 -6.15 -4.86
CA ILE A 140 -11.90 -6.61 -5.22
C ILE A 140 -11.96 -7.96 -5.92
N VAL A 141 -11.04 -8.18 -6.84
CA VAL A 141 -10.70 -9.48 -7.40
C VAL A 141 -9.19 -9.66 -7.44
N ILE A 142 -8.72 -10.77 -6.87
CA ILE A 142 -7.35 -11.23 -7.06
C ILE A 142 -7.25 -11.73 -8.50
N PRO A 143 -6.36 -11.16 -9.33
CA PRO A 143 -6.35 -11.44 -10.75
C PRO A 143 -5.92 -12.89 -11.00
N VAL A 144 -6.74 -13.59 -11.79
CA VAL A 144 -6.49 -14.93 -12.33
C VAL A 144 -6.94 -14.97 -13.79
N ASN A 145 -6.39 -15.89 -14.58
CA ASN A 145 -6.76 -16.04 -15.99
C ASN A 145 -8.25 -16.32 -16.14
N GLY A 146 -8.89 -15.66 -17.11
CA GLY A 146 -10.30 -15.89 -17.45
C GLY A 146 -11.31 -15.15 -16.57
N VAL A 147 -10.87 -14.23 -15.70
CA VAL A 147 -11.78 -13.41 -14.90
C VAL A 147 -11.97 -12.03 -15.54
N TRP A 148 -13.19 -11.53 -15.51
CA TRP A 148 -13.52 -10.18 -15.93
C TRP A 148 -13.24 -9.18 -14.82
N ALA A 149 -12.53 -8.10 -15.16
CA ALA A 149 -12.21 -7.01 -14.25
C ALA A 149 -12.35 -5.65 -14.92
N CYS A 150 -12.40 -4.59 -14.12
CA CYS A 150 -12.57 -3.22 -14.60
C CYS A 150 -11.31 -2.62 -15.18
N TYR A 151 -10.13 -3.14 -14.82
CA TYR A 151 -8.88 -2.81 -15.47
C TYR A 151 -7.87 -3.97 -15.29
N PRO A 152 -6.95 -4.19 -16.24
CA PRO A 152 -5.83 -5.11 -16.04
C PRO A 152 -4.79 -4.53 -15.08
N PRO A 153 -4.45 -5.19 -13.95
CA PRO A 153 -3.42 -4.70 -13.05
C PRO A 153 -2.01 -4.86 -13.65
N THR A 154 -1.01 -4.24 -13.01
CA THR A 154 0.40 -4.34 -13.46
C THR A 154 0.83 -5.80 -13.62
N GLY A 155 1.45 -6.12 -14.76
CA GLY A 155 1.86 -7.48 -15.10
C GLY A 155 0.74 -8.37 -15.67
N TRP A 156 -0.44 -7.81 -15.93
CA TRP A 156 -1.55 -8.48 -16.60
C TRP A 156 -1.90 -7.81 -17.93
N SER A 157 -2.42 -8.61 -18.85
CA SER A 157 -3.02 -8.15 -20.10
C SER A 157 -4.48 -8.64 -20.16
N TYR A 158 -5.15 -8.42 -21.29
CA TYR A 158 -6.50 -8.88 -21.52
C TYR A 158 -6.65 -9.53 -22.90
N THR A 159 -7.59 -10.48 -23.01
CA THR A 159 -7.89 -11.19 -24.26
C THR A 159 -9.21 -10.74 -24.89
N ALA A 160 -10.10 -10.12 -24.11
CA ALA A 160 -11.38 -9.62 -24.59
C ALA A 160 -11.85 -8.42 -23.77
N THR A 161 -12.75 -7.63 -24.36
CA THR A 161 -13.51 -6.57 -23.66
C THR A 161 -15.00 -6.85 -23.76
N ARG A 162 -15.76 -6.42 -22.74
CA ARG A 162 -17.22 -6.39 -22.80
C ARG A 162 -17.74 -5.11 -22.16
N GLN A 163 -18.94 -4.68 -22.57
CA GLN A 163 -19.61 -3.58 -21.90
C GLN A 163 -20.40 -4.10 -20.69
N GLY A 164 -20.31 -3.38 -19.59
CA GLY A 164 -21.04 -3.67 -18.36
C GLY A 164 -21.20 -2.43 -17.48
N SER A 165 -22.04 -2.54 -16.47
CA SER A 165 -22.30 -1.48 -15.50
C SER A 165 -21.49 -1.64 -14.20
N ASN A 166 -20.60 -2.63 -14.14
CA ASN A 166 -19.89 -2.96 -12.91
C ASN A 166 -18.78 -1.95 -12.56
N CYS A 167 -18.19 -1.27 -13.55
CA CYS A 167 -16.95 -0.51 -13.34
C CYS A 167 -17.16 0.99 -13.13
N GLY A 168 -18.42 1.43 -13.01
CA GLY A 168 -18.77 2.83 -12.75
C GLY A 168 -20.20 3.15 -13.18
N SER A 169 -20.51 4.44 -13.23
CA SER A 169 -21.78 4.92 -13.78
C SER A 169 -21.81 4.80 -15.30
N GLY A 170 -22.84 4.15 -15.84
CA GLY A 170 -23.04 3.97 -17.28
C GLY A 170 -22.41 2.70 -17.83
N PHE A 171 -22.29 2.61 -19.16
CA PHE A 171 -21.62 1.50 -19.82
C PHE A 171 -20.11 1.71 -19.77
N THR A 172 -19.45 0.84 -19.04
CA THR A 172 -18.01 0.79 -18.85
C THR A 172 -17.46 -0.48 -19.47
N TYR A 173 -16.17 -0.46 -19.84
CA TYR A 173 -15.52 -1.66 -20.33
C TYR A 173 -15.01 -2.51 -19.18
N GLU A 174 -15.28 -3.81 -19.28
CA GLU A 174 -14.66 -4.87 -18.50
C GLU A 174 -13.68 -5.64 -19.40
N TYR A 175 -12.61 -6.14 -18.81
CA TYR A 175 -11.48 -6.77 -19.49
C TYR A 175 -11.31 -8.21 -18.99
N LEU A 176 -11.25 -9.17 -19.91
CA LEU A 176 -11.00 -10.56 -19.59
C LEU A 176 -9.51 -10.78 -19.37
N LEU A 177 -9.12 -11.00 -18.11
CA LEU A 177 -7.73 -11.02 -17.70
C LEU A 177 -6.97 -12.24 -18.21
N PHE A 178 -5.72 -11.99 -18.59
CA PHE A 178 -4.75 -13.00 -18.95
C PHE A 178 -3.35 -12.58 -18.50
N LYS A 179 -2.58 -13.53 -17.98
CA LYS A 179 -1.17 -13.36 -17.65
C LYS A 179 -0.31 -13.92 -18.79
N PRO A 180 0.43 -13.05 -19.52
CA PRO A 180 1.33 -13.47 -20.60
C PRO A 180 2.51 -14.29 -20.12
#